data_AF-A0A1C4TPH0-F1
#
_entry.id   AF-A0A1C4TPH0-F1
#
_cell.length_a   1.000
_cell.length_b   1.000
_cell.length_c   1.000
_cell.angle_alpha   90.00
_cell.angle_beta   90.00
_cell.angle_gamma   90.00
#
_symmetry.space_group_name_H-M   'P 1'
#
loop_
_entity.id
_entity.type
_entity.pdbx_description
1 polymer ?
#
loop_
_entity_poly.entity_id
_entity_poly.type
_entity_poly.pdbx_seq_one_letter_code
_entity_poly.pdbx_strand_id
1 'polypeptide(L)'
;MDEAGEEYARRFARLAASGHDVHGEATFCTALLKPGARVLDAGCGTGRIAIRLAELGHHCTGVDVDSSMLAVARREAPAQDWLLGDLARLDTLGLGADFDLVLAAGNVIPLLAPGTGAAVVGQLAGVLRPGGLLVTGMGLDAAHLPLEEAPVTLAEFDQWSTGPD
;
A
#
# COMPACT_ATOMS: atom_id res chain seq x y z
N MET A 1 -2.67 18.45 14.54
CA MET A 1 -1.86 17.81 13.47
C MET A 1 -2.51 16.50 12.99
N ASP A 2 -3.75 16.21 13.41
CA ASP A 2 -4.47 14.95 13.15
C ASP A 2 -5.50 15.05 12.00
N GLU A 3 -5.54 16.18 11.29
CA GLU A 3 -6.68 16.56 10.46
C GLU A 3 -6.67 15.90 9.07
N ALA A 4 -5.48 15.63 8.51
CA ALA A 4 -5.31 15.07 7.16
C ALA A 4 -5.84 13.64 7.05
N GLY A 5 -5.50 12.78 8.01
CA GLY A 5 -6.01 11.40 8.05
C GLY A 5 -7.52 11.34 8.21
N GLU A 6 -8.09 12.19 9.06
CA GLU A 6 -9.54 12.25 9.21
C GLU A 6 -10.25 12.80 7.96
N GLU A 7 -9.69 13.81 7.30
CA GLU A 7 -10.24 14.34 6.06
C GLU A 7 -10.23 13.29 4.95
N TYR A 8 -9.14 12.55 4.82
CA TYR A 8 -9.02 11.43 3.89
C TYR A 8 -10.08 10.35 4.17
N ALA A 9 -10.22 9.92 5.43
CA ALA A 9 -11.23 8.95 5.84
C ALA A 9 -12.66 9.44 5.52
N ARG A 10 -12.96 10.71 5.83
CA ARG A 10 -14.26 11.34 5.50
C ARG A 10 -14.52 11.36 4.00
N ARG A 11 -13.51 11.65 3.17
CA ARG A 11 -13.63 11.63 1.71
C ARG A 11 -14.01 10.25 1.20
N PHE A 12 -13.32 9.20 1.64
CA PHE A 12 -13.62 7.83 1.22
C PHE A 12 -14.96 7.32 1.74
N ALA A 13 -15.35 7.67 2.97
CA ALA A 13 -16.68 7.36 3.50
C ALA A 13 -17.79 7.98 2.63
N ARG A 14 -17.61 9.22 2.15
CA ARG A 14 -18.56 9.85 1.21
C ARG A 14 -18.63 9.12 -0.14
N LEU A 15 -17.48 8.69 -0.67
CA LEU A 15 -17.44 7.92 -1.93
C LEU A 15 -18.17 6.58 -1.78
N ALA A 16 -17.89 5.83 -0.73
CA ALA A 16 -18.58 4.57 -0.43
C ALA A 16 -20.11 4.78 -0.29
N ALA A 17 -20.54 5.82 0.45
CA ALA A 17 -21.96 6.14 0.63
C ALA A 17 -22.67 6.54 -0.66
N SER A 18 -21.93 7.01 -1.68
CA SER A 18 -22.47 7.30 -3.01
C SER A 18 -22.58 6.08 -3.93
N GLY A 19 -22.24 4.88 -3.45
CA GLY A 19 -22.34 3.62 -4.20
C GLY A 19 -21.14 3.32 -5.10
N HIS A 20 -20.07 4.11 -5.01
CA HIS A 20 -18.81 3.78 -5.69
C HIS A 20 -18.16 2.57 -5.01
N ASP A 21 -17.69 1.60 -5.81
CA ASP A 21 -16.86 0.52 -5.29
C ASP A 21 -15.49 1.10 -4.88
N VAL A 22 -15.26 1.18 -3.57
CA VAL A 22 -13.99 1.62 -2.97
C VAL A 22 -13.13 0.44 -2.52
N HIS A 23 -13.44 -0.78 -2.95
CA HIS A 23 -12.79 -2.02 -2.53
C HIS A 23 -12.33 -2.89 -3.71
N GLY A 24 -12.30 -2.35 -4.92
CA GLY A 24 -11.85 -3.07 -6.11
C GLY A 24 -10.45 -3.67 -5.95
N GLU A 25 -9.51 -2.95 -5.32
CA GLU A 25 -8.15 -3.43 -5.09
C GLU A 25 -8.13 -4.62 -4.10
N ALA A 26 -8.92 -4.55 -3.03
CA ALA A 26 -9.04 -5.65 -2.06
C ALA A 26 -9.63 -6.90 -2.72
N THR A 27 -10.64 -6.73 -3.58
CA THR A 27 -11.27 -7.81 -4.33
C THR A 27 -10.29 -8.46 -5.30
N PHE A 28 -9.53 -7.65 -6.05
CA PHE A 28 -8.49 -8.12 -6.95
C PHE A 28 -7.42 -8.93 -6.19
N CYS A 29 -6.89 -8.38 -5.10
CA CYS A 29 -5.85 -9.07 -4.30
C CYS A 29 -6.36 -10.37 -3.68
N THR A 30 -7.59 -10.40 -3.18
CA THR A 30 -8.20 -11.61 -2.61
C THR A 30 -8.27 -12.74 -3.63
N ALA A 31 -8.55 -12.43 -4.90
CA ALA A 31 -8.58 -13.43 -5.97
C ALA A 31 -7.21 -14.07 -6.28
N LEU A 32 -6.11 -13.40 -5.89
CA LEU A 32 -4.74 -13.90 -6.06
C LEU A 32 -4.26 -14.72 -4.84
N LEU A 33 -4.96 -14.63 -3.71
CA LEU A 33 -4.50 -15.12 -2.42
C LEU A 33 -5.18 -16.42 -2.01
N LYS A 34 -4.46 -17.20 -1.20
CA LYS A 34 -5.06 -18.29 -0.43
C LYS A 34 -5.78 -17.73 0.81
N PRO A 35 -6.82 -18.40 1.33
CA PRO A 35 -7.42 -18.03 2.61
C PRO A 35 -6.37 -17.92 3.72
N GLY A 36 -6.46 -16.90 4.56
CA GLY A 36 -5.49 -16.67 5.65
C GLY A 36 -4.12 -16.18 5.20
N ALA A 37 -3.95 -15.74 3.94
CA ALA A 37 -2.69 -15.19 3.47
C ALA A 37 -2.23 -13.96 4.28
N ARG A 38 -0.90 -13.78 4.36
CA ARG A 38 -0.25 -12.63 5.01
C ARG A 38 -0.02 -11.53 3.98
N VAL A 39 -0.53 -10.34 4.27
CA VAL A 39 -0.50 -9.19 3.36
C VAL A 39 0.17 -8.00 4.03
N LEU A 40 1.11 -7.37 3.32
CA LEU A 40 1.63 -6.06 3.67
C LEU A 40 0.95 -5.01 2.79
N ASP A 41 0.32 -4.00 3.39
CA ASP A 41 -0.16 -2.80 2.71
C ASP A 41 0.87 -1.68 2.92
N ALA A 42 1.67 -1.41 1.89
CA ALA A 42 2.78 -0.46 1.90
C ALA A 42 2.29 0.90 1.40
N GLY A 43 2.36 1.92 2.26
CA GLY A 43 1.66 3.20 2.07
C GLY A 43 0.16 3.05 2.32
N CYS A 44 -0.21 2.44 3.44
CA CYS A 44 -1.59 2.00 3.72
C CYS A 44 -2.56 3.15 4.01
N GLY A 45 -2.08 4.36 4.27
CA GLY A 45 -2.87 5.50 4.69
C GLY A 45 -3.76 5.15 5.90
N THR A 46 -5.06 5.41 5.77
CA THR A 46 -6.03 5.08 6.83
C THR A 46 -6.41 3.60 6.87
N GLY A 47 -5.71 2.73 6.14
CA GLY A 47 -5.90 1.28 6.16
C GLY A 47 -7.04 0.76 5.30
N ARG A 48 -7.60 1.55 4.38
CA ARG A 48 -8.80 1.18 3.58
C ARG A 48 -8.72 -0.23 2.98
N ILE A 49 -7.58 -0.58 2.38
CA ILE A 49 -7.43 -1.86 1.68
C ILE A 49 -7.08 -2.98 2.67
N ALA A 50 -6.07 -2.77 3.52
CA ALA A 50 -5.71 -3.72 4.58
C ALA A 50 -6.89 -4.12 5.48
N ILE A 51 -7.72 -3.17 5.90
CA ILE A 51 -8.92 -3.44 6.73
C ILE A 51 -9.88 -4.34 5.97
N ARG A 52 -10.15 -4.03 4.70
CA ARG A 52 -11.05 -4.85 3.88
C ARG A 52 -10.51 -6.26 3.66
N LEU A 53 -9.21 -6.41 3.44
CA LEU A 53 -8.57 -7.72 3.32
C LEU A 53 -8.62 -8.51 4.63
N ALA A 54 -8.47 -7.84 5.78
CA ALA A 54 -8.62 -8.47 7.08
C ALA A 54 -10.06 -8.96 7.34
N GLU A 55 -11.08 -8.19 6.95
CA GLU A 55 -12.48 -8.62 6.98
C GLU A 55 -12.76 -9.85 6.11
N LEU A 56 -11.99 -10.02 5.03
CA LEU A 56 -12.04 -11.18 4.13
C LEU A 56 -11.23 -12.37 4.66
N GLY A 57 -10.61 -12.25 5.84
CA GLY A 57 -9.93 -13.33 6.53
C GLY A 57 -8.42 -13.42 6.29
N HIS A 58 -7.79 -12.37 5.75
CA HIS A 58 -6.33 -12.28 5.61
C HIS A 58 -5.67 -11.66 6.86
N HIS A 59 -4.37 -11.90 7.03
CA HIS A 59 -3.58 -11.28 8.09
C HIS A 59 -2.86 -10.06 7.52
N CYS A 60 -3.24 -8.86 7.96
CA CYS A 60 -2.78 -7.63 7.34
C CYS A 60 -1.87 -6.83 8.27
N THR A 61 -0.75 -6.37 7.71
CA THR A 61 0.13 -5.38 8.31
C THR A 61 0.13 -4.16 7.41
N GLY A 62 -0.07 -2.97 7.96
CA GLY A 62 0.02 -1.71 7.23
C GLY A 62 1.26 -0.91 7.62
N VAL A 63 1.93 -0.31 6.64
CA VAL A 63 3.05 0.61 6.85
C VAL A 63 2.72 1.94 6.20
N ASP A 64 2.88 3.04 6.94
CA ASP A 64 2.79 4.39 6.37
C ASP A 64 3.78 5.33 7.08
N VAL A 65 4.18 6.40 6.39
CA VAL A 65 5.06 7.44 6.95
C VAL A 65 4.27 8.49 7.73
N ASP A 66 2.97 8.61 7.46
CA ASP A 66 2.10 9.60 8.11
C ASP A 66 1.45 9.02 9.38
N SER A 67 1.94 9.46 10.53
CA SER A 67 1.40 9.07 11.83
C SER A 67 -0.09 9.43 12.03
N SER A 68 -0.61 10.47 11.37
CA SER A 68 -2.02 10.88 11.47
C SER A 68 -2.94 9.90 10.74
N MET A 69 -2.48 9.37 9.61
CA MET A 69 -3.17 8.31 8.85
C MET A 69 -3.25 7.02 9.68
N LEU A 70 -2.13 6.62 10.28
CA LEU A 70 -2.07 5.44 11.15
C LEU A 70 -2.90 5.58 12.42
N ALA A 71 -3.08 6.79 12.95
CA ALA A 71 -3.96 7.02 14.09
C ALA A 71 -5.42 6.65 13.75
N VAL A 72 -5.87 6.96 12.53
CA VAL A 72 -7.17 6.51 12.02
C VAL A 72 -7.19 5.00 11.85
N ALA A 73 -6.21 4.42 11.15
CA ALA A 73 -6.16 2.97 10.88
C ALA A 73 -6.23 2.14 12.16
N ARG A 74 -5.48 2.53 13.20
CA ARG A 74 -5.49 1.88 14.53
C ARG A 74 -6.84 1.95 15.23
N ARG A 75 -7.57 3.05 15.06
CA ARG A 75 -8.90 3.20 15.66
C ARG A 75 -9.94 2.34 14.93
N GLU A 76 -9.91 2.33 13.60
CA GLU A 76 -10.88 1.57 12.80
C GLU A 76 -10.63 0.06 12.85
N ALA A 77 -9.37 -0.37 12.97
CA ALA A 77 -9.01 -1.79 13.04
C ALA A 77 -7.87 -2.03 14.05
N PRO A 78 -8.17 -2.00 15.36
CA PRO A 78 -7.17 -2.14 16.42
C PRO A 78 -6.51 -3.52 16.51
N ALA A 79 -7.07 -4.53 15.83
CA ALA A 79 -6.55 -5.90 15.81
C ALA A 79 -5.48 -6.13 14.73
N GLN A 80 -5.27 -5.18 13.81
CA GLN A 80 -4.24 -5.26 12.77
C GLN A 80 -2.96 -4.55 13.19
N ASP A 81 -1.84 -4.93 12.58
CA ASP A 81 -0.54 -4.31 12.85
C ASP A 81 -0.35 -3.06 11.98
N TRP A 82 -0.10 -1.92 12.63
CA TRP A 82 0.08 -0.62 11.97
C TRP A 82 1.43 -0.01 12.35
N LEU A 83 2.36 -0.01 11.40
CA LEU A 83 3.75 0.40 11.60
C LEU A 83 4.00 1.79 10.98
N LEU A 84 4.64 2.66 11.76
CA LEU A 84 5.13 3.95 11.25
C LEU A 84 6.51 3.71 10.62
N GLY A 85 6.65 3.98 9.33
CA GLY A 85 7.91 3.72 8.63
C GLY A 85 7.97 4.29 7.22
N ASP A 86 9.20 4.55 6.78
CA ASP A 86 9.53 4.88 5.39
C ASP A 86 9.82 3.59 4.63
N LEU A 87 9.15 3.38 3.50
CA LEU A 87 9.32 2.20 2.65
C LEU A 87 10.74 2.07 2.08
N ALA A 88 11.49 3.16 1.97
CA ALA A 88 12.91 3.13 1.58
C ALA A 88 13.81 2.50 2.66
N ARG A 89 13.29 2.30 3.87
CA ARG A 89 13.96 1.69 5.02
C ARG A 89 13.11 0.61 5.70
N LEU A 90 12.37 -0.14 4.90
CA LEU A 90 11.44 -1.16 5.39
C LEU A 90 12.14 -2.23 6.24
N ASP A 91 13.38 -2.58 5.89
CA ASP A 91 14.29 -3.43 6.65
C ASP A 91 14.46 -3.03 8.13
N THR A 92 14.31 -1.75 8.45
CA THR A 92 14.41 -1.27 9.83
C THR A 92 13.19 -1.56 10.70
N LEU A 93 12.09 -2.03 10.11
CA LEU A 93 10.85 -2.37 10.82
C LEU A 93 10.81 -3.80 11.36
N GLY A 94 11.85 -4.60 11.10
CA GLY A 94 11.93 -5.98 11.60
C GLY A 94 10.93 -6.94 10.95
N LEU A 95 10.47 -6.62 9.74
CA LEU A 95 9.60 -7.47 8.94
C LEU A 95 10.37 -8.68 8.39
N GLY A 96 9.77 -9.86 8.48
CA GLY A 96 10.30 -11.08 7.88
C GLY A 96 9.98 -11.20 6.40
N ALA A 97 10.70 -12.07 5.69
CA ALA A 97 10.43 -12.45 4.31
C ALA A 97 9.33 -13.53 4.22
N ASP A 98 8.15 -13.23 4.75
CA ASP A 98 7.07 -14.20 4.95
C ASP A 98 5.68 -13.71 4.49
N PHE A 99 5.61 -12.59 3.75
CA PHE A 99 4.37 -12.10 3.15
C PHE A 99 4.02 -12.84 1.86
N ASP A 100 2.75 -13.23 1.72
CA ASP A 100 2.19 -13.79 0.49
C ASP A 100 2.00 -12.71 -0.59
N LEU A 101 1.64 -11.51 -0.16
CA LEU A 101 1.41 -10.36 -1.03
C LEU A 101 1.86 -9.06 -0.35
N VAL A 102 2.51 -8.20 -1.12
CA VAL A 102 2.81 -6.82 -0.77
C VAL A 102 2.03 -5.93 -1.72
N LEU A 103 1.26 -5.00 -1.19
CA LEU A 103 0.40 -4.09 -1.93
C LEU A 103 0.94 -2.67 -1.84
N ALA A 104 1.00 -1.95 -2.96
CA ALA A 104 1.23 -0.51 -3.00
C ALA A 104 0.23 0.14 -3.98
N ALA A 105 -1.03 0.25 -3.55
CA ALA A 105 -2.17 0.60 -4.42
C ALA A 105 -2.81 1.97 -4.15
N GLY A 106 -2.15 2.81 -3.35
CA GLY A 106 -2.60 4.18 -3.03
C GLY A 106 -1.87 5.29 -3.80
N ASN A 107 -1.42 5.04 -5.04
CA ASN A 107 -0.46 5.92 -5.76
C ASN A 107 0.89 6.06 -5.03
N VAL A 108 1.35 5.03 -4.35
CA VAL A 108 2.59 5.09 -3.56
C VAL A 108 3.82 5.26 -4.44
N ILE A 109 3.95 4.43 -5.48
CA ILE A 109 5.07 4.44 -6.43
C ILE A 109 5.32 5.82 -7.07
N PRO A 110 4.32 6.50 -7.67
CA PRO A 110 4.54 7.81 -8.27
C PRO A 110 4.76 8.94 -7.24
N LEU A 111 4.52 8.70 -5.95
CA LEU A 111 4.73 9.69 -4.89
C LEU A 111 6.06 9.49 -4.15
N LEU A 112 6.87 8.51 -4.56
CA LEU A 112 8.19 8.29 -3.99
C LEU A 112 9.13 9.48 -4.29
N ALA A 113 10.08 9.71 -3.39
CA ALA A 113 11.11 10.70 -3.61
C ALA A 113 11.95 10.35 -4.86
N PRO A 114 12.35 11.34 -5.69
CA PRO A 114 13.13 11.07 -6.88
C PRO A 114 14.38 10.22 -6.61
N GLY A 115 14.62 9.21 -7.46
CA GLY A 115 15.77 8.30 -7.34
C GLY A 115 15.64 7.20 -6.28
N THR A 116 14.53 7.11 -5.54
CA THR A 116 14.34 6.07 -4.51
C THR A 116 13.56 4.84 -4.99
N GLY A 117 12.93 4.91 -6.18
CA GLY A 117 12.02 3.87 -6.70
C GLY A 117 12.61 2.46 -6.68
N ALA A 118 13.78 2.26 -7.28
CA ALA A 118 14.45 0.96 -7.31
C ALA A 118 14.73 0.40 -5.90
N ALA A 119 15.18 1.25 -4.98
CA ALA A 119 15.47 0.84 -3.60
C ALA A 119 14.18 0.44 -2.87
N VAL A 120 13.10 1.20 -3.01
CA VAL A 120 11.80 0.90 -2.41
C VAL A 120 11.23 -0.39 -2.98
N VAL A 121 11.23 -0.59 -4.30
CA VAL A 121 10.77 -1.86 -4.91
C VAL A 121 11.59 -3.04 -4.40
N GLY A 122 12.91 -2.89 -4.27
CA GLY A 122 13.78 -3.91 -3.67
C GLY A 122 13.42 -4.23 -2.21
N GLN A 123 13.12 -3.22 -1.40
CA GLN A 123 12.67 -3.40 -0.01
C GLN A 123 11.32 -4.15 0.05
N LEU A 124 10.35 -3.77 -0.78
CA LEU A 124 9.03 -4.42 -0.88
C LEU A 124 9.15 -5.88 -1.35
N ALA A 125 10.00 -6.13 -2.34
CA ALA A 125 10.28 -7.49 -2.79
C ALA A 125 11.01 -8.33 -1.72
N GLY A 126 11.88 -7.70 -0.92
CA GLY A 126 12.68 -8.38 0.10
C GLY A 126 11.88 -8.95 1.27
N VAL A 127 10.65 -8.47 1.50
CA VAL A 127 9.75 -9.00 2.55
C VAL A 127 8.77 -10.06 2.02
N LEU A 128 8.75 -10.30 0.71
CA LEU A 128 7.94 -11.39 0.14
C LEU A 128 8.57 -12.74 0.46
N ARG A 129 7.72 -13.73 0.73
CA ARG A 129 8.15 -15.13 0.69
C ARG A 129 8.46 -15.54 -0.76
N PRO A 130 9.21 -16.64 -0.99
CA PRO A 130 9.35 -17.21 -2.31
C PRO A 130 7.99 -17.48 -2.98
N GLY A 131 7.81 -16.92 -4.19
CA GLY A 131 6.56 -16.99 -4.95
C GLY A 131 5.44 -16.07 -4.45
N GLY A 132 5.74 -15.13 -3.54
CA GLY A 132 4.84 -14.04 -3.19
C GLY A 132 4.72 -13.01 -4.31
N LEU A 133 3.71 -12.15 -4.23
CA LEU A 133 3.38 -11.17 -5.26
C LEU A 133 3.53 -9.74 -4.76
N LEU A 134 4.18 -8.89 -5.53
CA LEU A 134 4.06 -7.44 -5.40
C LEU A 134 2.95 -6.96 -6.34
N VAL A 135 1.93 -6.29 -5.80
CA VAL A 135 0.84 -5.69 -6.57
C VAL A 135 0.86 -4.18 -6.37
N THR A 136 0.90 -3.44 -7.46
CA THR A 136 0.88 -1.97 -7.43
C THR A 136 -0.27 -1.42 -8.26
N GLY A 137 -0.92 -0.39 -7.73
CA GLY A 137 -1.97 0.37 -8.41
C GLY A 137 -1.60 1.85 -8.42
N MET A 138 -1.47 2.42 -9.62
CA MET A 138 -1.01 3.80 -9.78
C MET A 138 -1.60 4.47 -11.02
N GLY A 139 -1.91 5.75 -10.87
CA GLY A 139 -2.14 6.66 -11.99
C GLY A 139 -0.83 7.05 -12.67
N LEU A 140 -0.89 7.29 -13.98
CA LEU A 140 0.24 7.70 -14.81
C LEU A 140 -0.01 9.03 -15.53
N ASP A 141 -0.99 9.79 -15.04
CA ASP A 141 -1.36 11.09 -15.58
C ASP A 141 -1.79 12.06 -14.46
N ALA A 142 -1.91 13.32 -14.83
CA ALA A 142 -2.32 14.40 -13.92
C ALA A 142 -3.78 14.29 -13.46
N ALA A 143 -4.62 13.48 -14.11
CA ALA A 143 -6.00 13.27 -13.66
C ALA A 143 -6.05 12.39 -12.42
N HIS A 144 -5.03 11.55 -12.20
CA HIS A 144 -4.96 10.59 -11.10
C HIS A 144 -3.90 10.92 -10.05
N LEU A 145 -3.04 11.90 -10.30
CA LEU A 145 -1.97 12.33 -9.41
C LEU A 145 -2.13 13.79 -8.99
N PRO A 146 -1.69 14.17 -7.77
CA PRO A 146 -1.60 15.57 -7.36
C PRO A 146 -0.35 16.25 -7.97
N LEU A 147 0.04 15.87 -9.19
CA LEU A 147 1.26 16.31 -9.88
C LEU A 147 0.89 16.72 -11.32
N GLU A 148 1.64 17.67 -11.89
CA GLU A 148 1.42 18.14 -13.27
C GLU A 148 1.70 17.04 -14.30
N GLU A 149 2.65 16.16 -14.01
CA GLU A 149 3.00 15.00 -14.83
C GLU A 149 3.39 13.82 -13.92
N ALA A 150 3.27 12.60 -14.43
CA ALA A 150 3.69 11.42 -13.69
C ALA A 150 5.24 11.35 -13.63
N PRO A 151 5.85 11.28 -12.44
CA PRO A 151 7.30 11.30 -12.29
C PRO A 151 7.96 9.94 -12.58
N VAL A 152 7.16 8.96 -13.00
CA VAL A 152 7.57 7.59 -13.26
C VAL A 152 6.79 7.03 -14.45
N THR A 153 7.48 6.32 -15.32
CA THR A 153 6.91 5.56 -16.43
C THR A 153 6.76 4.09 -16.07
N LEU A 154 5.90 3.35 -16.81
CA LEU A 154 5.83 1.89 -16.67
C LEU A 154 7.17 1.22 -16.99
N ALA A 155 7.91 1.72 -17.98
CA ALA A 155 9.20 1.17 -18.35
C ALA A 155 10.25 1.31 -17.21
N GLU A 156 10.25 2.42 -16.48
CA GLU A 156 11.10 2.58 -15.30
C GLU A 156 10.68 1.66 -14.16
N PHE A 157 9.38 1.54 -13.90
CA PHE A 157 8.86 0.63 -12.88
C PHE A 157 9.17 -0.85 -13.20
N ASP A 158 9.06 -1.25 -14.47
CA ASP A 158 9.41 -2.59 -14.93
C ASP A 158 10.90 -2.88 -14.68
N GLN A 159 11.79 -1.91 -14.98
CA GLN A 159 13.23 -2.05 -14.71
C GLN A 159 13.54 -2.24 -13.22
N TRP A 160 12.79 -1.59 -12.32
CA TRP A 160 12.96 -1.78 -10.88
C TRP A 160 12.52 -3.19 -10.43
N SER A 161 11.59 -3.80 -11.16
CA SER A 161 10.96 -5.06 -10.79
C SER A 161 11.70 -6.30 -11.32
N THR A 162 12.48 -6.17 -12.39
CA THR A 162 13.24 -7.28 -12.99
C THR A 162 14.64 -7.46 -12.39
N GLY A 163 15.10 -6.54 -11.53
CA GLY A 163 16.48 -6.50 -11.05
C GLY A 163 17.47 -6.09 -12.15
N PRO A 164 18.75 -5.80 -11.81
CA PRO A 164 19.78 -5.62 -12.83
C PRO A 164 20.02 -6.95 -13.56
N ASP A 165 20.08 -6.89 -14.90
CA ASP A 165 20.56 -7.99 -15.76
C ASP A 165 21.95 -8.51 -15.35
#